data_AF-A0A936ZIH0-F1
#
_entry.id   AF-A0A936ZIH0-F1
#
_cell.length_a   1.000
_cell.length_b   1.000
_cell.length_c   1.000
_cell.angle_alpha   90.00
_cell.angle_beta   90.00
_cell.angle_gamma   90.00
#
_symmetry.space_group_name_H-M   'P 1'
#
loop_
_entity.id
_entity.type
_entity.pdbx_description
1 polymer ?
#
loop_
_entity_poly.entity_id
_entity_poly.type
_entity_poly.pdbx_seq_one_letter_code
_entity_poly.pdbx_strand_id
1 'polypeptide(L)' 'MAPLIDELEAQGITSLGAIAQALNEREIPTARGGKWTPIQVSRTLYRLSR' A
#
# COMPACT_ATOMS: atom_id res chain seq x y z
N MET A 1 0.05 0.35 -9.03
CA MET A 1 0.06 0.61 -7.57
C MET A 1 -1.23 1.28 -7.12
N ALA A 2 -1.67 2.40 -7.73
CA ALA A 2 -2.98 3.00 -7.40
C ALA A 2 -4.16 2.01 -7.38
N PRO A 3 -4.42 1.20 -8.44
CA PRO A 3 -5.61 0.34 -8.47
C PRO A 3 -5.70 -0.66 -7.32
N LEU A 4 -4.55 -1.17 -6.88
CA LEU A 4 -4.48 -2.16 -5.80
C LEU A 4 -4.73 -1.53 -4.43
N ILE A 5 -4.27 -0.29 -4.23
CA ILE A 5 -4.54 0.43 -2.97
C ILE A 5 -6.01 0.85 -2.93
N ASP A 6 -6.58 1.28 -4.06
CA ASP A 6 -8.01 1.60 -4.18
C ASP A 6 -8.89 0.38 -3.88
N GLU A 7 -8.52 -0.81 -4.37
CA GLU A 7 -9.20 -2.08 -4.03
C GLU A 7 -9.16 -2.39 -2.53
N LEU A 8 -8.02 -2.14 -1.86
CA LEU A 8 -7.87 -2.33 -0.42
C LEU A 8 -8.73 -1.33 0.35
N GLU A 9 -8.75 -0.07 -0.07
CA GLU A 9 -9.59 0.97 0.54
C GLU A 9 -11.08 0.66 0.35
N ALA A 10 -11.49 0.18 -0.82
CA ALA A 10 -12.86 -0.30 -1.08
C ALA A 10 -13.27 -1.50 -0.21
N GLN A 11 -12.30 -2.30 0.25
CA GLN A 11 -12.49 -3.38 1.21
C GLN A 11 -12.50 -2.89 2.68
N GLY A 12 -12.39 -1.58 2.91
CA GLY A 12 -12.35 -0.98 4.26
C GLY A 12 -10.96 -0.95 4.89
N ILE A 13 -9.92 -1.37 4.16
CA ILE A 13 -8.52 -1.36 4.62
C ILE A 13 -7.94 0.02 4.34
N THR A 14 -8.21 0.98 5.22
CA THR A 14 -7.88 2.41 5.00
C THR A 14 -6.72 2.93 5.84
N SER A 15 -6.26 2.16 6.84
CA SER A 15 -5.08 2.56 7.62
C SER A 15 -3.78 2.19 6.89
N LEU A 16 -2.77 3.07 6.96
CA LEU A 16 -1.46 2.84 6.33
C LEU A 16 -0.81 1.51 6.76
N GLY A 17 -0.99 1.13 8.02
CA GLY A 17 -0.49 -0.14 8.56
C GLY A 17 -1.23 -1.34 8.00
N ALA A 18 -2.57 -1.28 7.94
CA ALA A 18 -3.36 -2.37 7.39
C ALA A 18 -3.13 -2.53 5.88
N ILE A 19 -2.98 -1.43 5.14
CA ILE A 19 -2.58 -1.47 3.72
C ILE A 19 -1.21 -2.12 3.57
N ALA A 20 -0.21 -1.71 4.36
CA ALA A 20 1.12 -2.31 4.31
C ALA A 20 1.10 -3.81 4.61
N GLN A 21 0.34 -4.22 5.63
CA GLN A 21 0.14 -5.61 5.98
C GLN A 21 -0.52 -6.39 4.83
N ALA A 22 -1.64 -5.90 4.29
CA ALA A 22 -2.35 -6.56 3.21
C ALA A 22 -1.48 -6.70 1.94
N LEU A 23 -0.66 -5.69 1.62
CA LEU A 23 0.30 -5.77 0.51
C LEU A 23 1.38 -6.83 0.74
N ASN A 24 1.89 -6.95 1.98
CA ASN A 24 2.87 -7.96 2.34
C ASN A 24 2.28 -9.38 2.36
N GLU A 25 1.05 -9.54 2.86
CA GLU A 25 0.32 -10.82 2.87
C GLU A 25 0.03 -11.32 1.45
N ARG A 26 -0.19 -10.40 0.51
CA ARG A 26 -0.32 -10.69 -0.92
C ARG A 26 1.03 -10.89 -1.64
N GLU A 27 2.14 -10.89 -0.90
CA GLU A 27 3.52 -11.03 -1.41
C GLU A 27 3.91 -9.97 -2.45
N ILE A 28 3.34 -8.77 -2.36
CA ILE A 28 3.58 -7.70 -3.33
C ILE A 28 4.82 -6.92 -2.89
N PRO A 29 5.95 -6.99 -3.61
CA PRO A 29 7.15 -6.26 -3.22
C PRO A 29 6.96 -4.76 -3.45
N THR A 30 7.66 -3.96 -2.65
CA THR A 30 7.87 -2.54 -2.98
C THR A 30 8.68 -2.39 -4.26
N ALA A 31 8.72 -1.20 -4.84
CA ALA A 31 9.46 -0.91 -6.08
C ALA A 31 10.97 -1.28 -6.04
N ARG A 32 11.56 -1.47 -4.84
CA ARG A 32 12.95 -1.88 -4.66
C ARG A 32 13.10 -3.32 -4.11
N GLY A 33 12.03 -4.12 -4.11
CA GLY A 33 12.06 -5.52 -3.69
C GLY A 33 11.93 -5.77 -2.18
N GLY A 34 11.69 -4.73 -1.36
CA GLY A 34 11.49 -4.87 0.09
C GLY A 34 10.02 -5.02 0.49
N LYS A 35 9.77 -5.35 1.77
CA LYS A 35 8.43 -5.33 2.38
C LYS A 35 7.87 -3.91 2.46
N TRP A 36 6.54 -3.82 2.48
CA TRP A 36 5.81 -2.60 2.75
C TRP A 36 5.83 -2.25 4.23
N THR A 37 6.03 -0.96 4.50
CA THR A 37 5.90 -0.30 5.80
C THR A 37 4.85 0.81 5.68
N PRO A 38 4.22 1.25 6.78
CA PRO A 38 3.24 2.34 6.75
C PRO A 38 3.78 3.62 6.09
N ILE A 39 5.07 3.92 6.31
CA ILE A 39 5.76 5.08 5.71
C ILE A 39 5.87 4.94 4.19
N GLN A 40 6.15 3.74 3.67
CA GLN A 40 6.20 3.51 2.22
C GLN A 40 4.81 3.61 1.58
N VAL A 41 3.76 3.19 2.27
CA VAL A 41 2.37 3.39 1.82
C VAL A 41 2.05 4.88 1.75
N SER A 42 2.31 5.64 2.83
CA SER A 42 2.08 7.10 2.84
C SER A 42 2.80 7.82 1.71
N ARG A 43 4.09 7.51 1.50
CA ARG A 43 4.86 8.10 0.39
C ARG A 43 4.33 7.70 -0.99
N THR A 44 3.75 6.53 -1.11
CA THR A 44 3.16 6.06 -2.38
C THR A 44 1.85 6.79 -2.65
N LEU A 45 0.96 6.87 -1.67
CA LEU A 45 -0.27 7.65 -1.76
C LEU A 45 0.00 9.12 -2.10
N TYR A 46 0.97 9.76 -1.42
CA TYR A 46 1.38 11.13 -1.72
C TYR A 46 1.88 11.33 -3.17
N ARG A 47 2.52 10.32 -3.77
CA ARG A 47 2.94 10.38 -5.17
C ARG A 47 1.79 10.15 -6.16
N LEU A 48 0.78 9.38 -5.76
CA LEU A 48 -0.39 9.08 -6.59
C LEU A 48 -1.38 10.23 -6.63
N SER A 49 -1.42 11.07 -5.60
CA SER A 49 -2.29 12.26 -5.53
C SER A 49 -1.74 13.48 -6.29
N ARG A 50 -0.69 13.33 -7.09
CA ARG A 50 -0.04 14.41 -7.85
C ARG A 50 -0.23 14.24 -9.35
#